data_AF-A0A3D8HUK8-F1
#
_entry.id   AF-A0A3D8HUK8-F1
#
_cell.length_a   1.000
_cell.length_b   1.000
_cell.length_c   1.000
_cell.angle_alpha   90.00
_cell.angle_beta   90.00
_cell.angle_gamma   90.00
#
_symmetry.space_group_name_H-M   'P 1'
#
loop_
_entity.id
_entity.type
_entity.pdbx_description
1 polymer ?
#
loop_
_entity_poly.entity_id
_entity_poly.type
_entity_poly.pdbx_seq_one_letter_code
_entity_poly.pdbx_strand_id
1 'polypeptide(L)' 'MQEREKFFYIAFALCLVGWVYLGWGFLLFPLSLFFALYSRVVNLAFWALVFADIAGFSTSIYALSMKFFGAVV' A
#
# COMPACT_ATOMS: atom_id res chain seq x y z
N MET A 1 -21.64 11.68 -7.42
CA MET A 1 -21.33 10.35 -6.84
C MET A 1 -20.32 9.60 -7.69
N GLN A 2 -20.53 9.50 -9.00
CA GLN A 2 -19.68 8.78 -9.96
C GLN A 2 -18.18 9.14 -9.96
N GLU A 3 -17.82 10.41 -9.72
CA GLU A 3 -16.41 10.85 -9.65
C GLU A 3 -15.67 10.26 -8.43
N ARG A 4 -16.35 10.12 -7.28
CA ARG A 4 -15.74 9.59 -6.05
C ARG A 4 -15.41 8.10 -6.16
N GLU A 5 -16.26 7.36 -6.85
CA GLU A 5 -16.07 5.93 -7.11
C GLU A 5 -14.86 5.69 -8.01
N LYS A 6 -14.63 6.54 -9.02
CA LYS A 6 -13.42 6.47 -9.86
C LYS A 6 -12.14 6.62 -9.04
N PHE A 7 -12.10 7.57 -8.10
CA PHE A 7 -10.95 7.74 -7.21
C PHE A 7 -10.72 6.53 -6.31
N PHE A 8 -11.79 5.86 -5.86
CA PHE A 8 -11.67 4.60 -5.10
C PHE A 8 -11.07 3.47 -5.95
N TYR A 9 -11.51 3.29 -7.21
CA TYR A 9 -10.92 2.27 -8.09
C TYR A 9 -9.46 2.57 -8.43
N ILE A 10 -9.08 3.84 -8.58
CA ILE A 10 -7.69 4.27 -8.76
C ILE A 10 -6.87 3.95 -7.51
N ALA A 11 -7.38 4.25 -6.31
CA ALA A 11 -6.75 3.89 -5.05
C ALA A 11 -6.53 2.37 -4.94
N PHE A 12 -7.55 1.58 -5.28
CA PHE A 12 -7.50 0.13 -5.24
C PHE A 12 -6.44 -0.43 -6.21
N ALA A 13 -6.41 0.08 -7.44
CA ALA A 13 -5.40 -0.31 -8.43
C ALA A 13 -3.98 0.07 -7.98
N LEU A 14 -3.80 1.27 -7.43
CA LEU A 14 -2.51 1.73 -6.90
C LEU A 14 -2.02 0.87 -5.73
N CYS A 15 -2.92 0.47 -4.83
CA CYS A 15 -2.60 -0.42 -3.72
C CYS A 15 -2.16 -1.79 -4.24
N LEU A 16 -2.93 -2.40 -5.15
CA LEU A 16 -2.56 -3.68 -5.76
C LEU A 16 -1.22 -3.64 -6.51
N VAL A 17 -0.97 -2.58 -7.28
CA VAL A 17 0.30 -2.41 -7.99
C VAL A 17 1.44 -2.17 -7.00
N GLY A 18 1.20 -1.38 -5.95
CA GLY A 18 2.15 -1.19 -4.84
C GLY A 18 2.55 -2.50 -4.16
N TRP A 19 1.57 -3.40 -3.97
CA TRP A 19 1.77 -4.71 -3.38
C TRP A 19 2.59 -5.65 -4.29
N VAL A 20 2.26 -5.71 -5.58
CA VAL A 20 2.96 -6.59 -6.55
C VAL A 20 4.41 -6.16 -6.74
N TYR A 21 4.66 -4.86 -6.82
CA TYR A 21 6.00 -4.30 -6.96
C TYR A 21 6.57 -4.00 -5.57
N LEU A 22 7.12 -5.04 -4.90
CA LEU A 22 7.76 -5.08 -3.57
C LEU A 22 8.78 -3.96 -3.20
N GLY A 23 8.99 -2.96 -4.05
CA GLY A 23 9.77 -1.74 -3.78
C GLY A 23 9.06 -0.41 -4.11
N TRP A 24 7.97 -0.43 -4.90
CA TRP A 24 7.19 0.76 -5.25
C TRP A 24 6.04 1.02 -4.27
N GLY A 25 5.73 0.06 -3.40
CA GLY A 25 4.81 0.23 -2.28
C GLY A 25 5.08 1.49 -1.47
N PHE A 26 6.33 1.89 -1.25
CA PHE A 26 6.67 3.12 -0.52
C PHE A 26 6.00 4.39 -1.07
N LEU A 27 5.87 4.51 -2.39
CA LEU A 27 5.27 5.67 -3.04
C LEU A 27 3.78 5.45 -3.38
N LEU A 28 3.46 4.26 -3.88
CA LEU A 28 2.12 3.93 -4.37
C LEU A 28 1.12 3.73 -3.21
N PHE A 29 1.58 3.25 -2.06
CA PHE A 29 0.76 3.04 -0.87
C PHE A 29 0.20 4.34 -0.27
N PRO A 30 1.02 5.36 0.09
CA PRO A 30 0.47 6.62 0.62
C PRO A 30 -0.40 7.35 -0.41
N LEU A 31 -0.08 7.22 -1.70
CA LEU A 31 -0.90 7.77 -2.78
C LEU A 31 -2.27 7.08 -2.86
N SER A 32 -2.31 5.75 -2.71
CA SER A 32 -3.56 4.98 -2.65
C SER A 32 -4.43 5.37 -1.44
N LEU A 33 -3.83 5.57 -0.27
CA LEU A 33 -4.51 6.03 0.94
C LEU A 33 -5.10 7.43 0.75
N PHE A 34 -4.35 8.34 0.11
CA PHE A 34 -4.84 9.69 -0.19
C PHE A 34 -6.10 9.67 -1.05
N PHE A 35 -6.09 8.91 -2.15
CA PHE A 35 -7.25 8.77 -3.03
C PHE A 35 -8.42 8.05 -2.36
N ALA A 36 -8.15 7.04 -1.54
CA ALA A 36 -9.18 6.34 -0.79
C ALA A 36 -9.87 7.25 0.23
N LEU A 37 -9.10 8.00 1.02
CA LEU A 37 -9.62 8.98 1.98
C LEU A 37 -10.41 10.10 1.28
N TYR A 38 -9.93 10.57 0.12
CA TYR A 38 -10.63 11.56 -0.69
C TYR A 38 -11.97 11.05 -1.22
N SER A 39 -12.05 9.78 -1.62
CA SER A 39 -13.29 9.17 -2.12
C SER A 39 -14.41 9.08 -1.06
N ARG A 40 -14.05 9.07 0.24
CA ARG A 40 -14.94 8.79 1.38
C ARG A 40 -15.71 7.47 1.27
N VAL A 41 -15.24 6.55 0.43
CA VAL A 41 -15.83 5.21 0.27
C VAL A 41 -15.21 4.30 1.34
N VAL A 42 -16.06 3.72 2.18
CA VAL A 42 -15.64 2.73 3.18
C VAL A 42 -15.85 1.34 2.61
N ASN A 43 -14.76 0.66 2.26
CA ASN A 43 -14.79 -0.71 1.77
C ASN A 43 -13.87 -1.59 2.62
N LEU A 44 -14.44 -2.60 3.27
CA LEU A 44 -13.72 -3.47 4.19
C LEU A 44 -12.59 -4.26 3.49
N ALA A 45 -12.81 -4.68 2.24
CA ALA A 45 -11.81 -5.40 1.46
C ALA A 45 -10.61 -4.53 1.11
N PHE A 46 -10.84 -3.24 0.83
CA PHE A 46 -9.75 -2.29 0.61
C PHE A 46 -8.91 -2.09 1.88
N TRP A 47 -9.55 -1.96 3.05
CA TRP A 47 -8.81 -1.85 4.31
C TRP A 47 -7.99 -3.10 4.62
N ALA A 48 -8.50 -4.30 4.33
CA ALA A 48 -7.73 -5.54 4.48
C ALA A 48 -6.48 -5.55 3.57
N LEU A 49 -6.61 -5.07 2.33
CA LEU A 49 -5.50 -4.89 1.40
C LEU A 49 -4.47 -3.89 1.94
N VAL A 50 -4.92 -2.76 2.47
CA VAL A 50 -4.06 -1.74 3.09
C VAL A 50 -3.25 -2.34 4.26
N PHE A 51 -3.88 -3.16 5.11
CA PHE A 51 -3.17 -3.86 6.19
C PHE A 51 -2.14 -4.87 5.67
N ALA A 52 -2.49 -5.64 4.63
CA ALA A 52 -1.57 -6.57 3.99
C ALA A 52 -0.37 -5.85 3.35
N ASP A 53 -0.58 -4.67 2.75
CA ASP A 53 0.47 -3.81 2.23
C ASP A 53 1.40 -3.30 3.32
N ILE A 54 0.86 -2.78 4.44
CA ILE A 54 1.67 -2.32 5.59
C ILE A 54 2.53 -3.48 6.12
N ALA A 55 1.95 -4.67 6.28
CA ALA A 55 2.68 -5.85 6.74
C ALA A 55 3.76 -6.28 5.74
N GLY A 56 3.44 -6.30 4.43
CA GLY A 56 4.38 -6.61 3.36
C GLY A 56 5.54 -5.61 3.27
N PHE A 57 5.23 -4.32 3.39
CA PHE A 57 6.23 -3.25 3.42
C PHE A 57 7.11 -3.31 4.67
N SER A 58 6.53 -3.54 5.85
CA SER A 58 7.30 -3.64 7.10
C SER A 58 8.23 -4.86 7.08
N THR A 59 7.75 -5.99 6.57
CA THR A 59 8.56 -7.21 6.42
C THR A 59 9.65 -7.05 5.37
N SER A 60 9.39 -6.34 4.27
CA SER A 60 10.42 -6.08 3.25
C SER A 60 11.53 -5.17 3.79
N ILE A 61 11.19 -4.11 4.54
CA ILE A 61 12.18 -3.28 5.25
C ILE A 61 12.98 -4.12 6.25
N TYR A 62 12.31 -4.96 7.03
CA TYR A 62 13.00 -5.81 8.01
C TYR A 62 13.98 -6.77 7.34
N ALA A 63 13.56 -7.47 6.29
CA ALA A 63 14.42 -8.37 5.52
C ALA A 63 15.61 -7.62 4.89
N LEU A 64 15.37 -6.41 4.36
CA LEU A 64 16.40 -5.55 3.82
C LEU A 64 17.38 -5.11 4.92
N SER A 65 16.88 -4.71 6.09
CA SER A 65 17.71 -4.34 7.24
C SER A 65 18.56 -5.49 7.73
N MET A 66 18.04 -6.72 7.75
CA MET A 66 18.83 -7.91 8.07
C MET A 66 19.93 -8.15 7.04
N LYS A 67 19.64 -7.92 5.75
CA LYS A 67 20.64 -8.08 4.70
C LYS A 67 21.75 -7.02 4.74
N PHE A 68 21.42 -5.77 5.10
CA PHE A 68 22.37 -4.66 5.12
C PHE A 68 23.08 -4.47 6.47
N PHE A 69 22.40 -4.72 7.59
CA PHE A 69 22.92 -4.55 8.96
C PHE A 69 23.21 -5.87 9.67
N GLY A 70 22.70 -7.01 9.19
CA GLY A 70 23.00 -8.34 9.74
C GLY A 70 24.40 -8.87 9.41
N ALA A 71 25.23 -8.11 8.66
CA ALA A 71 26.68 -8.32 8.58
C ALA A 71 27.45 -7.65 9.74
N VAL A 72 26.75 -6.97 10.67
CA VAL A 72 27.32 -6.30 11.84
C VAL A 72 26.77 -6.94 13.12
N VAL A 73 26.95 -8.25 13.27
CA VAL A 73 27.09 -8.93 14.58
C VAL A 73 28.13 -10.04 14.41
#